data_AF-A0A4Q3G0J9-F1
#
_entry.id   AF-A0A4Q3G0J9-F1
#
_cell.length_a   1.000
_cell.length_b   1.000
_cell.length_c   1.000
_cell.angle_alpha   90.00
_cell.angle_beta   90.00
_cell.angle_gamma   90.00
#
_symmetry.space_group_name_H-M   'P 1'
#
loop_
_entity.id
_entity.type
_entity.pdbx_description
1 polymer ?
#
loop_
_entity_poly.entity_id
_entity_poly.type
_entity_poly.pdbx_seq_one_letter_code
_entity_poly.pdbx_strand_id
1 'polypeptide(L)'
;MPRPDPTAELQKALRQRILVLDGAMGTTIRTYGLAENDARGPRFADSKKDLLNNGDILSITRPDVIGDIHKRFYEAGSDICETNTFSATSIAQSEFFVDDPREHGGIKDPEFFQKIMDDPMLRELAWELNVQSSLLCRKWADNVGSDTGIKRYVAGAIGPLTVSLSTSPDANDAGFRTVTFDQVKEDYTRQ
;
A
#
# COMPACT_ATOMS: atom_id res chain seq x y z
N MET A 1 3.68 13.12 -17.31
CA MET A 1 3.52 14.51 -16.81
C MET A 1 4.56 14.71 -15.71
N PRO A 2 5.29 15.84 -15.67
CA PRO A 2 6.18 16.11 -14.53
C PRO A 2 5.34 16.13 -13.25
N ARG A 3 5.76 15.37 -12.23
CA ARG A 3 5.13 15.43 -10.90
C ARG A 3 5.31 16.86 -10.40
N PRO A 4 4.23 17.62 -10.09
CA PRO A 4 4.40 18.93 -9.48
C PRO A 4 5.17 18.73 -8.18
N ASP A 5 6.21 19.54 -7.95
CA ASP A 5 7.00 19.52 -6.72
C ASP A 5 6.38 20.51 -5.71
N PRO A 6 5.66 20.03 -4.68
CA PRO A 6 5.04 20.88 -3.69
C PRO A 6 6.00 21.32 -2.58
N THR A 7 7.30 20.99 -2.64
CA THR A 7 8.24 21.16 -1.52
C THR A 7 8.26 22.58 -0.97
N ALA A 8 8.40 23.59 -1.84
CA ALA A 8 8.44 24.99 -1.41
C ALA A 8 7.11 25.45 -0.78
N GLU A 9 5.99 24.98 -1.33
CA GLU A 9 4.64 25.30 -0.83
C GLU A 9 4.39 24.65 0.54
N LEU A 10 4.69 23.35 0.67
CA LEU A 10 4.57 22.60 1.92
C LEU A 10 5.48 23.18 3.02
N GLN A 11 6.73 23.50 2.70
CA GLN A 11 7.64 24.16 3.65
C GLN A 11 7.11 25.51 4.12
N LYS A 12 6.47 26.29 3.23
CA LYS A 12 5.83 27.55 3.61
C LYS A 12 4.65 27.30 4.55
N ALA A 13 3.78 26.32 4.23
CA ALA A 13 2.63 25.98 5.08
C ALA A 13 3.06 25.51 6.47
N LEU A 14 4.06 24.62 6.55
CA LEU A 14 4.62 24.10 7.81
C LEU A 14 5.25 25.18 8.69
N ARG A 15 5.77 26.27 8.10
CA ARG A 15 6.28 27.43 8.86
C ARG A 15 5.17 28.31 9.43
N GLN A 16 3.97 28.26 8.86
CA GLN A 16 2.85 29.13 9.23
C GLN A 16 1.90 28.47 10.22
N ARG A 17 1.74 27.14 10.16
CA ARG A 17 0.85 26.38 11.03
C ARG A 17 1.24 24.91 11.10
N ILE A 18 0.70 24.22 12.09
CA ILE A 18 0.74 22.76 12.16
C ILE A 18 -0.14 22.19 11.03
N LEU A 19 0.39 21.22 10.30
CA LEU A 19 -0.38 20.41 9.36
C LEU A 19 -0.77 19.10 10.03
N VAL A 20 -2.01 18.67 9.82
CA VAL A 20 -2.56 17.45 10.41
C VAL A 20 -2.51 16.32 9.39
N LEU A 21 -1.85 15.22 9.76
CA LEU A 21 -1.92 13.94 9.03
C LEU A 21 -3.21 13.20 9.40
N ASP A 22 -3.67 12.32 8.53
CA ASP A 22 -4.83 11.46 8.80
C ASP A 22 -4.56 10.39 9.86
N GLY A 23 -5.60 9.62 10.15
CA GLY A 23 -5.56 8.52 11.12
C GLY A 23 -5.32 7.17 10.44
N ALA A 24 -5.41 6.11 11.24
CA ALA A 24 -5.12 4.76 10.78
C ALA A 24 -6.15 4.23 9.76
N MET A 25 -5.69 3.95 8.54
CA MET A 25 -6.48 3.32 7.46
C MET A 25 -6.97 1.92 7.87
N GLY A 26 -6.07 1.03 8.30
CA GLY A 26 -6.39 -0.38 8.59
C GLY A 26 -7.42 -0.59 9.71
N THR A 27 -7.33 0.18 10.81
CA THR A 27 -8.35 0.11 11.87
C THR A 27 -9.69 0.66 11.40
N THR A 28 -9.67 1.66 10.52
CA THR A 28 -10.89 2.26 9.97
C THR A 28 -11.58 1.30 9.01
N ILE A 29 -10.84 0.61 8.13
CA ILE A 29 -11.36 -0.46 7.25
C ILE A 29 -12.15 -1.50 8.06
N ARG A 30 -11.62 -1.93 9.21
CA ARG A 30 -12.30 -2.93 10.08
C ARG A 30 -13.68 -2.48 10.54
N THR A 31 -13.92 -1.18 10.69
CA THR A 31 -15.24 -0.66 11.10
C THR A 31 -16.34 -0.82 10.05
N TYR A 32 -15.97 -1.07 8.79
CA TYR A 32 -16.94 -1.33 7.72
C TYR A 32 -17.47 -2.76 7.72
N GLY A 33 -16.92 -3.65 8.57
CA GLY A 33 -17.42 -5.03 8.71
C GLY A 33 -17.37 -5.84 7.43
N LEU A 34 -16.38 -5.57 6.56
CA LEU A 34 -16.21 -6.29 5.30
C LEU A 34 -16.01 -7.79 5.55
N ALA A 35 -16.68 -8.60 4.76
CA ALA A 35 -16.44 -10.03 4.68
C ALA A 35 -15.41 -10.35 3.59
N GLU A 36 -14.92 -11.59 3.60
CA GLU A 36 -13.94 -12.09 2.65
C GLU A 36 -14.39 -11.88 1.19
N ASN A 37 -15.66 -12.20 0.89
CA ASN A 37 -16.28 -12.01 -0.42
C ASN A 37 -16.27 -10.53 -0.87
N ASP A 38 -16.41 -9.59 0.07
CA ASP A 38 -16.34 -8.16 -0.23
C ASP A 38 -14.91 -7.74 -0.57
N ALA A 39 -13.92 -8.28 0.15
CA ALA A 39 -12.52 -7.94 -0.04
C ALA A 39 -11.98 -8.45 -1.38
N ARG A 40 -12.29 -9.70 -1.76
CA ARG A 40 -11.84 -10.27 -3.05
C ARG A 40 -12.57 -9.66 -4.26
N GLY A 41 -13.86 -9.33 -4.10
CA GLY A 41 -14.71 -8.89 -5.20
C GLY A 41 -14.75 -9.86 -6.39
N PRO A 42 -15.35 -9.45 -7.52
CA PRO A 42 -15.48 -10.32 -8.69
C PRO A 42 -14.13 -10.66 -9.35
N ARG A 43 -13.16 -9.73 -9.30
CA ARG A 43 -11.86 -9.88 -9.97
C ARG A 43 -11.00 -11.00 -9.38
N PHE A 44 -11.07 -11.18 -8.06
CA PHE A 44 -10.28 -12.18 -7.34
C PHE A 44 -11.15 -13.31 -6.78
N ALA A 45 -12.32 -13.56 -7.40
CA ALA A 45 -13.27 -14.59 -6.99
C ALA A 45 -12.62 -15.97 -6.86
N ASP A 46 -11.69 -16.30 -7.76
CA ASP A 46 -10.98 -17.58 -7.82
C ASP A 46 -9.66 -17.58 -7.01
N SER A 47 -9.40 -16.56 -6.18
CA SER A 47 -8.22 -16.54 -5.30
C SER A 47 -8.23 -17.75 -4.38
N LYS A 48 -7.10 -18.45 -4.33
CA LYS A 48 -6.92 -19.65 -3.49
C LYS A 48 -6.70 -19.30 -2.02
N LYS A 49 -6.18 -18.11 -1.74
CA LYS A 49 -5.88 -17.62 -0.40
C LYS A 49 -6.88 -16.52 -0.01
N ASP A 50 -7.12 -16.41 1.30
CA ASP A 50 -7.96 -15.38 1.89
C ASP A 50 -7.39 -13.97 1.61
N LEU A 51 -8.25 -13.05 1.19
CA LEU A 51 -7.88 -11.67 0.87
C LEU A 51 -8.45 -10.65 1.87
N LEU A 52 -9.14 -11.10 2.92
CA LEU A 52 -9.81 -10.20 3.88
C LEU A 52 -8.81 -9.28 4.59
N ASN A 53 -7.59 -9.77 4.84
CA ASN A 53 -6.54 -9.01 5.49
C ASN A 53 -5.63 -8.22 4.53
N ASN A 54 -5.91 -8.24 3.22
CA ASN A 54 -5.19 -7.43 2.24
C ASN A 54 -5.88 -6.06 2.06
N GLY A 55 -5.66 -5.13 2.99
CA GLY A 55 -6.33 -3.82 2.98
C GLY A 55 -6.07 -3.00 1.71
N ASP A 56 -4.87 -3.12 1.12
CA ASP A 56 -4.47 -2.41 -0.09
C ASP A 56 -5.38 -2.74 -1.28
N ILE A 57 -5.82 -4.00 -1.40
CA ILE A 57 -6.66 -4.49 -2.52
C ILE A 57 -8.01 -3.77 -2.62
N LEU A 58 -8.49 -3.23 -1.50
CA LEU A 58 -9.75 -2.51 -1.43
C LEU A 58 -9.73 -1.23 -2.27
N SER A 59 -8.55 -0.69 -2.59
CA SER A 59 -8.42 0.41 -3.57
C SER A 59 -8.96 0.04 -4.96
N ILE A 60 -9.01 -1.27 -5.29
CA ILE A 60 -9.55 -1.81 -6.54
C ILE A 60 -10.93 -2.43 -6.30
N THR A 61 -11.10 -3.26 -5.26
CA THR A 61 -12.32 -4.06 -5.08
C THR A 61 -13.44 -3.31 -4.36
N ARG A 62 -13.08 -2.37 -3.48
CA ARG A 62 -14.01 -1.52 -2.70
C ARG A 62 -13.56 -0.04 -2.69
N PRO A 63 -13.42 0.59 -3.87
CA PRO A 63 -12.98 1.99 -3.96
C PRO A 63 -13.95 2.96 -3.28
N ASP A 64 -15.21 2.55 -3.11
CA ASP A 64 -16.22 3.27 -2.33
C ASP A 64 -15.82 3.39 -0.85
N VAL A 65 -15.32 2.30 -0.25
CA VAL A 65 -14.90 2.25 1.15
C VAL A 65 -13.65 3.10 1.35
N ILE A 66 -12.61 2.88 0.55
CA ILE A 66 -11.35 3.63 0.66
C ILE A 66 -11.58 5.12 0.39
N GLY A 67 -12.43 5.44 -0.59
CA GLY A 67 -12.85 6.81 -0.85
C GLY A 67 -13.56 7.46 0.34
N ASP A 68 -14.52 6.78 0.97
CA ASP A 68 -15.22 7.32 2.15
C ASP A 68 -14.28 7.58 3.33
N ILE A 69 -13.28 6.71 3.54
CA ILE A 69 -12.27 6.91 4.58
C ILE A 69 -11.46 8.20 4.32
N HIS A 70 -10.92 8.38 3.12
CA HIS A 70 -10.18 9.62 2.78
C HIS A 70 -11.05 10.86 2.93
N LYS A 71 -12.29 10.80 2.41
CA LYS A 71 -13.27 11.87 2.55
C LYS A 71 -13.42 12.28 4.02
N ARG A 72 -13.69 11.31 4.90
CA ARG A 72 -13.95 11.56 6.32
C ARG A 72 -12.75 12.15 7.04
N PHE A 73 -11.52 11.75 6.70
CA PHE A 73 -10.32 12.38 7.27
C PHE A 73 -10.14 13.83 6.79
N TYR A 74 -10.32 14.10 5.50
CA TYR A 74 -10.25 15.47 4.99
C TYR A 74 -11.36 16.36 5.58
N GLU A 75 -12.59 15.87 5.68
CA GLU A 75 -13.72 16.58 6.31
C GLU A 75 -13.51 16.81 7.81
N ALA A 76 -12.83 15.89 8.50
CA ALA A 76 -12.44 16.04 9.90
C ALA A 76 -11.29 17.05 10.10
N GLY A 77 -10.63 17.47 9.03
CA GLY A 77 -9.64 18.54 9.04
C GLY A 77 -8.22 18.12 8.68
N SER A 78 -7.96 16.86 8.31
CA SER A 78 -6.64 16.44 7.84
C SER A 78 -6.18 17.31 6.67
N ASP A 79 -4.96 17.81 6.75
CA ASP A 79 -4.31 18.56 5.67
C ASP A 79 -3.65 17.63 4.67
N ILE A 80 -3.15 16.50 5.17
CA ILE A 80 -2.45 15.48 4.43
C ILE A 80 -3.12 14.15 4.75
N CYS A 81 -3.49 13.38 3.72
CA CYS A 81 -3.88 11.99 3.91
C CYS A 81 -2.87 11.07 3.21
N GLU A 82 -2.61 9.93 3.83
CA GLU A 82 -1.81 8.86 3.24
C GLU A 82 -2.63 8.10 2.18
N THR A 83 -1.96 7.55 1.16
CA THR A 83 -2.57 6.57 0.27
C THR A 83 -2.72 5.22 0.97
N ASN A 84 -3.75 4.45 0.62
CA ASN A 84 -3.90 3.05 1.03
C ASN A 84 -2.93 2.15 0.24
N THR A 85 -1.63 2.25 0.52
CA THR A 85 -0.54 1.58 -0.22
C THR A 85 0.57 1.05 0.68
N PHE A 86 0.30 0.84 1.97
CA PHE A 86 1.30 0.41 2.95
C PHE A 86 1.98 -0.91 2.56
N SER A 87 1.28 -1.80 1.85
CA SER A 87 1.77 -3.10 1.40
C SER A 87 1.53 -3.34 -0.10
N ALA A 88 1.45 -2.26 -0.88
CA ALA A 88 1.22 -2.30 -2.33
C ALA A 88 2.53 -2.54 -3.12
N THR A 89 3.27 -3.59 -2.78
CA THR A 89 4.48 -4.02 -3.50
C THR A 89 4.36 -5.48 -3.95
N SER A 90 5.18 -5.91 -4.92
CA SER A 90 5.10 -7.28 -5.44
C SER A 90 5.43 -8.30 -4.33
N ILE A 91 6.42 -8.00 -3.50
CA ILE A 91 6.84 -8.85 -2.37
C ILE A 91 5.71 -8.98 -1.34
N ALA A 92 5.11 -7.87 -0.92
CA ALA A 92 4.05 -7.92 0.08
C ALA A 92 2.76 -8.56 -0.46
N GLN A 93 2.41 -8.29 -1.72
CA GLN A 93 1.24 -8.92 -2.36
C GLN A 93 1.44 -10.42 -2.60
N SER A 94 2.68 -10.91 -2.73
CA SER A 94 2.95 -12.35 -2.87
C SER A 94 2.43 -13.19 -1.69
N GLU A 95 2.34 -12.63 -0.48
CA GLU A 95 1.78 -13.33 0.69
C GLU A 95 0.31 -13.70 0.50
N PHE A 96 -0.40 -13.02 -0.41
CA PHE A 96 -1.82 -13.25 -0.70
C PHE A 96 -2.07 -14.05 -1.99
N PHE A 97 -1.09 -14.13 -2.89
CA PHE A 97 -1.32 -14.75 -4.22
C PHE A 97 -0.36 -15.90 -4.55
N VAL A 98 0.70 -16.09 -3.76
CA VAL A 98 1.68 -17.15 -3.99
C VAL A 98 1.67 -18.13 -2.82
N ASP A 99 1.77 -19.42 -3.15
CA ASP A 99 1.86 -20.51 -2.19
C ASP A 99 3.16 -20.38 -1.39
N ASP A 100 3.09 -20.62 -0.08
CA ASP A 100 4.27 -20.51 0.77
C ASP A 100 5.12 -21.79 0.65
N PRO A 101 6.36 -21.71 0.14
CA PRO A 101 7.19 -22.90 -0.02
C PRO A 101 7.47 -23.59 1.33
N ARG A 102 7.42 -22.86 2.45
CA ARG A 102 7.68 -23.39 3.80
C ARG A 102 6.62 -24.40 4.24
N GLU A 103 5.40 -24.29 3.73
CA GLU A 103 4.32 -25.26 4.00
C GLU A 103 4.63 -26.65 3.41
N HIS A 104 5.61 -26.72 2.49
CA HIS A 104 5.97 -27.91 1.72
C HIS A 104 7.45 -28.31 1.93
N GLY A 105 8.10 -27.76 2.97
CA GLY A 105 9.50 -28.03 3.28
C GLY A 105 10.53 -27.22 2.48
N GLY A 106 10.08 -26.24 1.70
CA GLY A 106 10.95 -25.28 1.00
C GLY A 106 11.33 -24.06 1.84
N ILE A 107 12.06 -23.13 1.22
CA ILE A 107 12.53 -21.89 1.85
C ILE A 107 12.14 -20.68 0.99
N LYS A 108 11.98 -19.52 1.63
CA LYS A 108 11.87 -18.23 0.95
C LYS A 108 13.25 -17.58 0.89
N ASP A 109 14.00 -17.88 -0.16
CA ASP A 109 15.36 -17.39 -0.43
C ASP A 109 15.36 -16.36 -1.57
N PRO A 110 16.51 -15.78 -1.94
CA PRO A 110 16.56 -14.80 -3.02
C PRO A 110 16.09 -15.34 -4.38
N GLU A 111 16.21 -16.65 -4.64
CA GLU A 111 15.71 -17.25 -5.88
C GLU A 111 14.18 -17.32 -5.90
N PHE A 112 13.55 -17.65 -4.77
CA PHE A 112 12.11 -17.57 -4.60
C PHE A 112 11.61 -16.14 -4.85
N PHE A 113 12.23 -15.14 -4.21
CA PHE A 113 11.80 -13.75 -4.39
C PHE A 113 12.14 -13.18 -5.76
N GLN A 114 13.14 -13.72 -6.47
CA GLN A 114 13.34 -13.34 -7.85
C GLN A 114 12.14 -13.71 -8.73
N LYS A 115 11.55 -14.90 -8.50
CA LYS A 115 10.32 -15.31 -9.21
C LYS A 115 9.15 -14.39 -8.89
N ILE A 116 9.03 -13.92 -7.65
CA ILE A 116 8.03 -12.91 -7.25
C ILE A 116 8.27 -11.58 -7.98
N MET A 117 9.52 -11.14 -8.02
CA MET A 117 9.91 -9.90 -8.68
C MET A 117 9.69 -9.92 -10.20
N ASP A 118 9.70 -11.11 -10.80
CA ASP A 118 9.50 -11.32 -12.23
C ASP A 118 8.05 -11.66 -12.60
N ASP A 119 7.18 -11.95 -11.62
CA ASP A 119 5.77 -12.28 -11.82
C ASP A 119 5.00 -11.09 -12.43
N PRO A 120 4.50 -11.21 -13.68
CA PRO A 120 3.81 -10.10 -14.34
C PRO A 120 2.52 -9.67 -13.62
N MET A 121 1.78 -10.62 -13.05
CA MET A 121 0.51 -10.34 -12.37
C MET A 121 0.77 -9.54 -11.10
N LEU A 122 1.75 -9.93 -10.29
CA LEU A 122 2.10 -9.20 -9.06
C LEU A 122 2.65 -7.81 -9.36
N ARG A 123 3.45 -7.66 -10.42
CA ARG A 123 3.98 -6.36 -10.86
C ARG A 123 2.87 -5.41 -11.31
N GLU A 124 1.97 -5.89 -12.15
CA GLU A 124 0.83 -5.11 -12.63
C GLU A 124 -0.11 -4.76 -11.48
N LEU A 125 -0.38 -5.71 -10.59
CA LEU A 125 -1.20 -5.49 -9.41
C LEU A 125 -0.59 -4.44 -8.49
N ALA A 126 0.70 -4.55 -8.15
CA ALA A 126 1.37 -3.56 -7.32
C ALA A 126 1.28 -2.15 -7.94
N TRP A 127 1.57 -2.01 -9.23
CA TRP A 127 1.44 -0.71 -9.91
C TRP A 127 0.00 -0.18 -9.87
N GLU A 128 -0.98 -1.04 -10.18
CA GLU A 128 -2.38 -0.66 -10.21
C GLU A 128 -2.89 -0.23 -8.82
N LEU A 129 -2.52 -0.96 -7.76
CA LEU A 129 -2.87 -0.61 -6.39
C LEU A 129 -2.38 0.80 -6.04
N ASN A 130 -1.12 1.11 -6.34
CA ASN A 130 -0.55 2.44 -6.07
C ASN A 130 -1.25 3.54 -6.86
N VAL A 131 -1.53 3.29 -8.14
CA VAL A 131 -2.22 4.27 -9.01
C VAL A 131 -3.66 4.50 -8.54
N GLN A 132 -4.45 3.44 -8.34
CA GLN A 132 -5.86 3.57 -7.93
C GLN A 132 -5.98 4.23 -6.56
N SER A 133 -5.15 3.83 -5.61
CA SER A 133 -5.12 4.42 -4.26
C SER A 133 -4.75 5.90 -4.29
N SER A 134 -3.72 6.27 -5.08
CA SER A 134 -3.33 7.67 -5.28
C SER A 134 -4.44 8.50 -5.92
N LEU A 135 -5.14 7.96 -6.91
CA LEU A 135 -6.27 8.64 -7.57
C LEU A 135 -7.45 8.85 -6.62
N LEU A 136 -7.79 7.86 -5.79
CA LEU A 136 -8.86 7.96 -4.80
C LEU A 136 -8.56 9.02 -3.74
N CYS A 137 -7.36 8.98 -3.15
CA CYS A 137 -6.93 9.95 -2.16
C CYS A 137 -6.89 11.36 -2.76
N ARG A 138 -6.33 11.49 -3.97
CA ARG A 138 -6.25 12.78 -4.68
C ARG A 138 -7.61 13.37 -5.00
N LYS A 139 -8.56 12.55 -5.46
CA LYS A 139 -9.93 12.98 -5.74
C LYS A 139 -10.55 13.65 -4.51
N TRP A 140 -10.42 13.06 -3.33
CA TRP A 140 -11.00 13.62 -2.11
C TRP A 140 -10.22 14.82 -1.57
N ALA A 141 -8.89 14.84 -1.74
CA ALA A 141 -8.07 16.01 -1.44
C ALA A 141 -8.52 17.23 -2.26
N ASP A 142 -8.71 17.06 -3.57
CA ASP A 142 -9.12 18.14 -4.47
C ASP A 142 -10.56 18.57 -4.22
N ASN A 143 -11.50 17.63 -3.99
CA ASN A 143 -12.89 17.94 -3.70
C ASN A 143 -13.02 18.77 -2.42
N VAL A 144 -12.52 18.24 -1.29
CA VAL A 144 -12.62 18.93 0.00
C VAL A 144 -11.80 20.22 0.00
N GLY A 145 -10.66 20.23 -0.70
CA GLY A 145 -9.87 21.44 -0.85
C GLY A 145 -10.58 22.54 -1.64
N SER A 146 -11.31 22.17 -2.70
CA SER A 146 -12.15 23.11 -3.46
C SER A 146 -13.31 23.63 -2.63
N ASP A 147 -14.00 22.75 -1.89
CA ASP A 147 -15.17 23.11 -1.09
C ASP A 147 -14.83 24.02 0.10
N THR A 148 -13.67 23.79 0.73
CA THR A 148 -13.24 24.54 1.92
C THR A 148 -12.36 25.76 1.59
N GLY A 149 -11.80 25.82 0.38
CA GLY A 149 -10.76 26.77 0.02
C GLY A 149 -9.40 26.52 0.69
N ILE A 150 -9.28 25.43 1.46
CA ILE A 150 -8.04 25.04 2.15
C ILE A 150 -7.34 23.98 1.33
N LYS A 151 -6.10 24.24 0.91
CA LYS A 151 -5.31 23.27 0.16
C LYS A 151 -5.09 21.98 0.96
N ARG A 152 -5.32 20.84 0.32
CA ARG A 152 -5.06 19.49 0.85
C ARG A 152 -3.95 18.80 0.05
N TYR A 153 -3.28 17.85 0.69
CA TYR A 153 -2.14 17.11 0.15
C TYR A 153 -2.34 15.60 0.27
N VAL A 154 -1.62 14.87 -0.57
CA VAL A 154 -1.59 13.40 -0.58
C VAL A 154 -0.17 12.96 -0.31
N ALA A 155 0.01 12.04 0.62
CA ALA A 155 1.28 11.37 0.89
C ALA A 155 1.23 9.94 0.36
N GLY A 156 2.17 9.58 -0.52
CA GLY A 156 2.33 8.19 -0.97
C GLY A 156 2.90 7.35 0.18
N ALA A 157 2.09 6.47 0.76
CA ALA A 157 2.51 5.61 1.86
C ALA A 157 3.42 4.48 1.33
N ILE A 158 4.61 4.37 1.92
CA ILE A 158 5.57 3.30 1.67
C ILE A 158 5.81 2.59 3.00
N GLY A 159 5.17 1.44 3.17
CA GLY A 159 5.36 0.61 4.35
C GLY A 159 6.58 -0.31 4.22
N PRO A 160 7.06 -0.90 5.32
CA PRO A 160 8.10 -1.92 5.28
C PRO A 160 7.58 -3.19 4.58
N LEU A 161 8.49 -3.92 3.95
CA LEU A 161 8.19 -5.25 3.40
C LEU A 161 8.01 -6.29 4.52
N THR A 162 7.41 -7.42 4.17
CA THR A 162 7.23 -8.60 5.04
C THR A 162 8.53 -9.37 5.34
N VAL A 163 9.64 -8.91 4.78
CA VAL A 163 10.97 -9.52 4.85
C VAL A 163 12.00 -8.52 5.39
N SER A 164 13.04 -9.03 6.05
CA SER A 164 14.13 -8.22 6.61
C SER A 164 15.41 -8.37 5.79
N LEU A 165 16.06 -7.24 5.50
CA LEU A 165 17.42 -7.20 4.93
C LEU A 165 18.51 -7.39 5.99
N SER A 166 18.22 -7.04 7.24
CA SER A 166 19.22 -6.96 8.32
C SER A 166 19.20 -8.16 9.26
N THR A 167 18.13 -8.96 9.24
CA THR A 167 17.92 -10.08 10.16
C THR A 167 17.81 -11.39 9.38
N SER A 168 18.62 -12.39 9.74
CA SER A 168 18.43 -13.74 9.23
C SER A 168 17.24 -14.40 9.95
N PRO A 169 16.29 -15.01 9.22
CA PRO A 169 15.27 -15.86 9.83
C PRO A 169 15.77 -17.27 10.16
N ASP A 170 16.96 -17.67 9.70
CA ASP A 170 17.54 -18.98 9.98
C ASP A 170 18.39 -18.92 11.26
N ALA A 171 17.98 -19.67 12.28
CA ALA A 171 18.69 -19.74 13.56
C ALA A 171 20.06 -20.45 13.46
N ASN A 172 20.27 -21.26 12.43
CA ASN A 172 21.50 -22.01 12.20
C ASN A 172 22.42 -21.33 11.18
N ASP A 173 21.93 -20.35 10.42
CA ASP A 173 22.72 -19.57 9.45
C ASP A 173 22.47 -18.06 9.61
N ALA A 174 23.40 -17.39 10.30
CA ALA A 174 23.36 -15.93 10.48
C ALA A 174 23.66 -15.14 9.18
N GLY A 175 24.27 -15.79 8.18
CA GLY A 175 24.57 -15.22 6.87
C GLY A 175 23.38 -15.25 5.91
N PHE A 176 22.42 -16.14 6.13
CA PHE A 176 21.23 -16.29 5.27
C PHE A 176 20.40 -15.00 5.21
N ARG A 177 19.89 -14.69 4.01
CA ARG A 177 18.97 -13.58 3.76
C ARG A 177 17.87 -14.06 2.83
N THR A 178 16.64 -13.65 3.12
CA THR A 178 15.48 -13.97 2.28
C THR A 178 15.51 -13.19 0.98
N VAL A 179 15.97 -11.94 1.01
CA VAL A 179 16.01 -11.03 -0.15
C VAL A 179 17.34 -10.32 -0.25
N THR A 180 17.67 -9.85 -1.46
CA THR A 180 18.82 -8.97 -1.69
C THR A 180 18.42 -7.49 -1.64
N PHE A 181 19.40 -6.60 -1.47
CA PHE A 181 19.17 -5.15 -1.52
C PHE A 181 18.58 -4.72 -2.86
N ASP A 182 19.07 -5.28 -3.98
CA ASP A 182 18.61 -4.90 -5.32
C ASP A 182 17.16 -5.30 -5.55
N GLN A 183 16.72 -6.46 -5.05
CA GLN A 183 15.32 -6.89 -5.10
C GLN A 183 14.41 -5.91 -4.34
N VAL A 184 14.80 -5.53 -3.11
CA VAL A 184 14.03 -4.58 -2.30
C VAL A 184 13.99 -3.19 -2.94
N LYS A 185 15.13 -2.72 -3.44
CA LYS A 185 15.21 -1.43 -4.15
C LYS A 185 14.32 -1.42 -5.38
N GLU A 186 14.35 -2.49 -6.18
CA GLU A 186 13.54 -2.60 -7.38
C GLU A 186 12.03 -2.62 -7.05
N ASP A 187 11.62 -3.36 -6.02
CA ASP A 187 10.19 -3.43 -5.64
C ASP A 187 9.68 -2.06 -5.19
N TYR A 188 10.43 -1.34 -4.35
CA TYR A 188 10.08 0.04 -3.97
C TYR A 188 10.18 1.05 -5.12
N THR A 189 11.01 0.81 -6.13
CA THR A 189 11.10 1.70 -7.30
C THR A 189 9.85 1.60 -8.18
N ARG A 190 9.18 0.44 -8.17
CA ARG A 190 7.95 0.20 -8.93
C ARG A 190 6.71 0.77 -8.24
N GLN A 191 6.75 0.85 -6.91
CA GLN A 191 5.72 1.48 -6.08
C GLN A 191 5.56 2.97 -6.41
#